data_AF-A0A1I4ME47-F1
#
_entry.id   AF-A0A1I4ME47-F1
#
_cell.length_a   1.000
_cell.length_b   1.000
_cell.length_c   1.000
_cell.angle_alpha   90.00
_cell.angle_beta   90.00
_cell.angle_gamma   90.00
#
_symmetry.space_group_name_H-M   'P 1'
#
loop_
_entity.id
_entity.type
_entity.pdbx_description
1 polymer ?
#
loop_
_entity_poly.entity_id
_entity_poly.type
_entity_poly.pdbx_seq_one_letter_code
_entity_poly.pdbx_strand_id
1 'polypeptide(L)'
;MRKRTSIFALITIIIALYCSYTAFSYDNRTASNLSSYCTIDFRGITDPQTKITTGATLSIVDFRYGSEQLERFFTIDVDGKIHKMDRIEISAQPPTYSLKDFSTGIVFKHTNTLFVTFPLQVLREISEANRVTVSFKYTNSNLAIELPLSAVDLQYWKNQLPFL
;
A
#
# COMPACT_ATOMS: atom_id res chain seq x y z
N MET A 1 -35.17 -17.38 -32.20
CA MET A 1 -34.29 -16.20 -31.96
C MET A 1 -34.50 -15.55 -30.58
N ARG A 2 -35.73 -15.20 -30.17
CA ARG A 2 -36.04 -14.51 -28.89
C ARG A 2 -35.51 -15.18 -27.62
N LYS A 3 -35.52 -16.51 -27.51
CA LYS A 3 -34.97 -17.24 -26.35
C LYS A 3 -33.43 -17.17 -26.28
N ARG A 4 -32.74 -17.25 -27.43
CA ARG A 4 -31.26 -17.16 -27.49
C ARG A 4 -30.78 -15.77 -27.11
N THR A 5 -31.45 -14.72 -27.59
CA THR A 5 -31.12 -13.33 -27.21
C THR A 5 -31.37 -13.07 -25.72
N SER A 6 -32.44 -13.60 -25.13
CA SER A 6 -32.67 -13.52 -23.68
C SER A 6 -31.59 -14.25 -22.87
N ILE A 7 -31.12 -15.42 -23.32
CA ILE A 7 -30.03 -16.16 -22.67
C ILE A 7 -28.72 -15.37 -22.74
N PHE A 8 -28.35 -14.83 -23.91
CA PHE A 8 -27.15 -14.01 -24.04
C PHE A 8 -27.20 -12.77 -23.13
N ALA A 9 -28.32 -12.06 -23.10
CA ALA A 9 -28.49 -10.91 -22.22
C ALA A 9 -28.34 -11.28 -20.74
N LEU A 10 -28.93 -12.40 -20.31
CA LEU A 10 -28.78 -12.90 -18.94
C LEU A 10 -27.33 -13.22 -18.60
N ILE A 11 -26.61 -13.90 -19.49
CA ILE A 11 -25.19 -14.22 -19.31
C ILE A 11 -24.36 -12.95 -19.18
N THR A 12 -24.57 -11.95 -20.04
CA THR A 12 -23.86 -10.68 -19.97
C THR A 12 -24.09 -9.96 -18.64
N ILE A 13 -25.33 -9.96 -18.13
CA ILE A 13 -25.65 -9.36 -16.82
C ILE A 13 -24.93 -10.10 -15.69
N ILE A 14 -24.92 -11.44 -15.71
CA ILE A 14 -24.22 -12.24 -14.69
C ILE A 14 -22.72 -11.94 -14.70
N ILE A 15 -22.10 -11.88 -15.89
CA ILE A 15 -20.67 -11.56 -16.03
C ILE A 15 -20.40 -10.15 -15.50
N ALA A 16 -21.23 -9.16 -15.84
CA ALA A 16 -21.06 -7.79 -15.37
C ALA A 16 -21.13 -7.71 -13.83
N LEU A 17 -22.13 -8.36 -13.21
CA LEU A 17 -22.27 -8.40 -11.76
C LEU A 17 -21.07 -9.08 -11.09
N TYR A 18 -20.60 -10.19 -11.65
CA TYR A 18 -19.43 -10.89 -11.13
C TYR A 18 -18.18 -10.01 -11.22
N CYS A 19 -17.91 -9.39 -12.37
CA CYS A 19 -16.78 -8.48 -12.54
C CYS A 19 -16.85 -7.30 -11.57
N SER A 20 -18.01 -6.65 -11.43
CA SER A 20 -18.21 -5.55 -10.48
C SER A 20 -17.96 -5.99 -9.03
N TYR A 21 -18.47 -7.15 -8.64
CA TYR A 21 -18.23 -7.70 -7.30
C TYR A 21 -16.75 -7.99 -7.07
N THR A 22 -16.05 -8.58 -8.03
CA THR A 22 -14.62 -8.87 -7.90
C THR A 22 -13.77 -7.60 -7.77
N ALA A 23 -14.08 -6.56 -8.55
CA ALA A 23 -13.39 -5.27 -8.45
C ALA A 23 -13.62 -4.64 -7.07
N PHE A 24 -14.88 -4.58 -6.62
CA PHE A 24 -15.24 -4.05 -5.31
C PHE A 24 -14.57 -4.83 -4.16
N SER A 25 -14.58 -6.17 -4.23
CA SER A 25 -13.96 -7.03 -3.21
C SER A 25 -12.45 -6.84 -3.15
N TYR A 26 -11.79 -6.69 -4.31
CA TYR A 26 -10.35 -6.43 -4.36
C TYR A 26 -9.96 -5.06 -3.78
N ASP A 27 -10.73 -4.02 -4.09
CA ASP A 27 -10.48 -2.67 -3.59
C ASP A 27 -10.75 -2.53 -2.08
N ASN A 28 -11.64 -3.37 -1.54
CA ASN A 28 -11.98 -3.43 -0.11
C ASN A 28 -11.40 -4.67 0.59
N ARG A 29 -10.36 -5.27 0.01
CA ARG A 29 -9.74 -6.47 0.55
C ARG A 29 -9.17 -6.22 1.95
N THR A 30 -9.17 -7.27 2.75
CA THR A 30 -8.47 -7.30 4.04
C THR A 30 -7.14 -8.05 3.88
N ALA A 31 -6.16 -7.69 4.68
CA ALA A 31 -4.86 -8.34 4.73
C ALA A 31 -4.43 -8.55 6.18
N SER A 32 -3.59 -9.56 6.44
CA SER A 32 -3.08 -9.82 7.80
C SER A 32 -1.89 -8.95 8.16
N ASN A 33 -1.19 -8.42 7.16
CA ASN A 33 -0.02 -7.55 7.32
C ASN A 33 0.16 -6.65 6.08
N LEU A 34 1.03 -5.65 6.21
CA LEU A 34 1.23 -4.61 5.20
C LEU A 34 1.74 -5.17 3.85
N SER A 35 2.76 -6.02 3.85
CA SER A 35 3.36 -6.55 2.62
C SER A 35 2.44 -7.53 1.86
N SER A 36 1.48 -8.15 2.56
CA SER A 36 0.41 -8.93 1.93
C SER A 36 -0.69 -8.06 1.30
N TYR A 37 -0.81 -6.80 1.71
CA TYR A 37 -1.77 -5.86 1.13
C TYR A 37 -1.21 -5.14 -0.10
N CYS A 38 0.02 -4.64 0.00
CA CYS A 38 0.65 -3.77 -0.99
C CYS A 38 2.16 -4.03 -1.07
N THR A 39 2.78 -3.58 -2.16
CA THR A 39 4.24 -3.60 -2.27
C THR A 39 4.83 -2.50 -1.40
N ILE A 40 5.84 -2.85 -0.61
CA ILE A 40 6.53 -1.91 0.28
C ILE A 40 8.03 -1.92 0.02
N ASP A 41 8.66 -0.76 0.19
CA ASP A 41 10.11 -0.59 0.10
C ASP A 41 10.57 0.43 1.13
N PHE A 42 11.23 -0.05 2.18
CA PHE A 42 11.76 0.76 3.27
C PHE A 42 13.28 0.83 3.15
N ARG A 43 13.84 2.04 3.09
CA ARG A 43 15.27 2.26 2.86
C ARG A 43 15.83 3.24 3.87
N GLY A 44 16.83 2.81 4.62
CA GLY A 44 17.65 3.69 5.45
C GLY A 44 18.49 4.62 4.57
N ILE A 45 18.55 5.89 4.94
CA ILE A 45 19.48 6.87 4.36
C ILE A 45 20.70 6.89 5.27
N THR A 46 21.80 6.33 4.78
CA THR A 46 23.04 6.22 5.56
C THR A 46 24.11 7.13 4.96
N ASP A 47 24.80 7.86 5.81
CA ASP A 47 25.97 8.65 5.43
C ASP A 47 27.09 7.70 4.97
N PRO A 48 27.60 7.83 3.72
CA PRO A 48 28.63 6.95 3.20
C PRO A 48 29.96 6.97 3.97
N GLN A 49 30.28 8.09 4.64
CA GLN A 49 31.53 8.27 5.36
C GLN A 49 31.44 7.76 6.81
N THR A 50 30.37 8.12 7.51
CA THR A 50 30.21 7.79 8.94
C THR A 50 29.46 6.49 9.17
N LYS A 51 28.79 5.96 8.14
CA LYS A 51 27.85 4.82 8.22
C LYS A 51 26.67 5.03 9.18
N ILE A 52 26.44 6.27 9.61
CA ILE A 52 25.32 6.63 10.47
C ILE A 52 24.07 6.84 9.62
N THR A 53 22.96 6.25 10.04
CA THR A 53 21.65 6.47 9.43
C THR A 53 21.11 7.84 9.85
N THR A 54 20.86 8.70 8.87
CA THR A 54 20.39 10.09 9.06
C THR A 54 18.89 10.24 8.83
N GLY A 55 18.25 9.23 8.24
CA GLY A 55 16.83 9.18 7.97
C GLY A 55 16.43 7.87 7.31
N ALA A 56 15.16 7.73 6.92
CA ALA A 56 14.71 6.63 6.09
C ALA A 56 13.52 7.07 5.25
N THR A 57 13.31 6.39 4.13
CA THR A 57 12.13 6.54 3.29
C THR A 57 11.35 5.24 3.23
N LEU A 58 10.03 5.36 3.12
CA LEU A 58 9.13 4.26 2.80
C LEU A 58 8.37 4.60 1.53
N SER A 59 8.34 3.67 0.59
CA SER A 59 7.40 3.64 -0.52
C SER A 59 6.35 2.57 -0.28
N ILE A 60 5.08 2.93 -0.36
CA ILE A 60 3.95 2.00 -0.41
C ILE A 60 3.34 2.10 -1.81
N VAL A 61 3.29 1.00 -2.53
CA VAL A 61 2.67 0.91 -3.86
C VAL A 61 1.49 -0.04 -3.79
N ASP A 62 0.30 0.50 -4.05
CA ASP A 62 -0.95 -0.24 -4.09
C ASP A 62 -1.61 -0.14 -5.47
N PHE A 63 -2.31 -1.20 -5.86
CA PHE A 63 -3.06 -1.28 -7.11
C PHE A 63 -4.54 -1.42 -6.80
N ARG A 64 -5.40 -0.64 -7.47
CA ARG A 64 -6.86 -0.65 -7.27
C ARG A 64 -7.60 -0.51 -8.59
N TYR A 65 -8.76 -1.14 -8.71
CA TYR A 65 -9.63 -0.92 -9.87
C TYR A 65 -10.30 0.45 -9.80
N GLY A 66 -10.72 0.84 -8.59
CA GLY A 66 -11.20 2.17 -8.27
C GLY A 66 -10.17 3.27 -8.53
N SER A 67 -10.67 4.49 -8.70
CA SER A 67 -9.87 5.68 -9.01
C SER A 67 -9.55 6.53 -7.78
N GLU A 68 -9.93 6.05 -6.60
CA GLU A 68 -9.62 6.70 -5.33
C GLU A 68 -8.12 6.82 -5.16
N GLN A 69 -7.66 8.03 -4.85
CA GLN A 69 -6.25 8.33 -4.65
C GLN A 69 -5.90 8.22 -3.18
N LEU A 70 -4.62 8.03 -2.88
CA LEU A 70 -4.14 8.12 -1.50
C LEU A 70 -4.29 9.55 -0.96
N GLU A 71 -4.68 9.65 0.31
CA GLU A 71 -4.68 10.89 1.08
C GLU A 71 -3.26 11.16 1.61
N ARG A 72 -2.89 12.43 1.82
CA ARG A 72 -1.65 12.81 2.52
C ARG A 72 -1.79 12.55 4.02
N PHE A 73 -1.94 11.27 4.36
CA PHE A 73 -2.16 10.78 5.71
C PHE A 73 -1.33 9.52 5.90
N PHE A 74 -0.47 9.54 6.91
CA PHE A 74 0.27 8.37 7.35
C PHE A 74 0.55 8.48 8.85
N THR A 75 0.20 7.43 9.58
CA THR A 75 0.56 7.25 10.97
C THR A 75 1.28 5.93 11.14
N ILE A 76 2.19 5.89 12.11
CA ILE A 76 2.90 4.68 12.51
C ILE A 76 2.74 4.52 14.01
N ASP A 77 2.24 3.36 14.42
CA ASP A 77 2.21 2.92 15.80
C ASP A 77 3.41 2.00 16.04
N VAL A 78 4.28 2.41 16.95
CA VAL A 78 5.46 1.66 17.38
C VAL A 78 5.25 1.25 18.84
N ASP A 79 4.97 -0.03 19.08
CA ASP A 79 4.70 -0.58 20.41
C ASP A 79 3.66 0.21 21.24
N GLY A 80 2.62 0.74 20.61
CA GLY A 80 1.54 1.51 21.23
C GLY A 80 1.76 3.04 21.19
N LYS A 81 2.90 3.51 20.67
CA LYS A 81 3.18 4.93 20.49
C LYS A 81 2.89 5.36 19.05
N ILE A 82 1.85 6.17 18.90
CA ILE A 82 1.42 6.64 17.59
C ILE A 82 2.17 7.93 17.22
N HIS A 83 2.81 7.89 16.06
CA HIS A 83 3.47 9.03 15.44
C HIS A 83 2.79 9.36 14.12
N LYS A 84 2.45 10.63 13.92
CA LYS A 84 1.97 11.13 12.63
C LYS A 84 3.14 11.63 11.81
N MET A 85 3.20 11.25 10.54
CA MET A 85 4.26 11.73 9.64
C MET A 85 3.81 12.96 8.89
N ASP A 86 4.69 13.97 8.80
CA ASP A 86 4.39 15.23 8.12
C ASP A 86 4.93 15.27 6.69
N ARG A 87 6.04 14.57 6.41
CA ARG A 87 6.68 14.54 5.09
C ARG A 87 6.13 13.38 4.27
N ILE A 88 5.00 13.65 3.62
CA ILE A 88 4.27 12.68 2.80
C ILE A 88 4.12 13.23 1.38
N GLU A 89 4.51 12.42 0.40
CA GLU A 89 4.26 12.66 -1.01
C GLU A 89 3.38 11.55 -1.57
N ILE A 90 2.53 11.89 -2.55
CA ILE A 90 1.62 10.95 -3.20
C ILE A 90 1.83 11.02 -4.70
N SER A 91 1.74 9.87 -5.36
CA SER A 91 1.72 9.74 -6.81
C SER A 91 0.61 8.79 -7.20
N ALA A 92 -0.16 9.12 -8.23
CA ALA A 92 -1.19 8.26 -8.78
C ALA A 92 -1.03 8.17 -10.29
N GLN A 93 -1.11 6.97 -10.83
CA GLN A 93 -1.04 6.72 -12.27
C GLN A 93 -2.33 6.05 -12.75
N PRO A 94 -2.86 6.46 -13.91
CA PRO A 94 -4.02 5.82 -14.51
C PRO A 94 -3.70 4.36 -14.90
N PRO A 95 -4.72 3.52 -15.08
CA PRO A 95 -4.53 2.15 -15.53
C PRO A 95 -3.82 2.06 -16.87
N THR A 96 -2.96 1.05 -17.00
CA THR A 96 -2.42 0.61 -18.28
C THR A 96 -3.39 -0.36 -18.95
N TYR A 97 -3.45 -0.29 -20.28
CA TYR A 97 -4.22 -1.18 -21.16
C TYR A 97 -3.32 -1.94 -22.13
N SER A 98 -2.01 -1.95 -21.85
CA SER A 98 -1.03 -2.66 -22.68
C SER A 98 -1.10 -4.16 -22.45
N LEU A 99 -1.13 -4.94 -23.54
CA LEU A 99 -1.04 -6.41 -23.48
C LEU A 99 0.26 -6.89 -22.81
N LYS A 100 1.33 -6.08 -22.85
CA LYS A 100 2.61 -6.42 -22.22
C LYS A 100 2.51 -6.46 -20.69
N ASP A 101 1.61 -5.67 -20.11
CA ASP A 101 1.43 -5.58 -18.67
C ASP A 101 0.40 -6.60 -18.16
N PHE A 102 -0.23 -7.37 -19.05
CA PHE A 102 -1.29 -8.31 -18.66
C PHE A 102 -0.79 -9.38 -17.68
N SER A 103 0.45 -9.85 -17.86
CA SER A 103 1.09 -10.82 -16.98
C SER A 103 1.48 -10.26 -15.61
N THR A 104 1.59 -8.94 -15.47
CA THR A 104 1.97 -8.30 -14.19
C THR A 104 0.76 -8.08 -13.27
N GLY A 105 -0.46 -8.23 -13.79
CA GLY A 105 -1.70 -8.02 -13.03
C GLY A 105 -2.00 -6.55 -12.71
N ILE A 106 -1.26 -5.62 -13.33
CA ILE A 106 -1.40 -4.15 -13.20
C ILE A 106 -2.41 -3.59 -14.21
N VAL A 107 -2.70 -4.31 -15.29
CA VAL A 107 -3.68 -3.90 -16.30
C VAL A 107 -5.05 -3.65 -15.65
N PHE A 108 -5.72 -2.59 -16.09
CA PHE A 108 -7.01 -2.12 -15.58
C PHE A 108 -7.00 -1.55 -14.16
N LYS A 109 -5.84 -1.45 -13.49
CA LYS A 109 -5.75 -0.91 -12.13
C LYS A 109 -4.98 0.41 -12.12
N HIS A 110 -5.44 1.35 -11.32
CA HIS A 110 -4.69 2.52 -10.93
C HIS A 110 -3.53 2.09 -10.02
N THR A 111 -2.38 2.71 -10.23
CA THR A 111 -1.22 2.58 -9.33
C THR A 111 -1.21 3.78 -8.41
N ASN A 112 -1.30 3.52 -7.11
CA ASN A 112 -1.23 4.53 -6.06
C ASN A 112 0.07 4.35 -5.29
N THR A 113 0.83 5.41 -5.11
CA THR A 113 2.09 5.39 -4.38
C THR A 113 2.12 6.45 -3.29
N LEU A 114 2.45 6.03 -2.07
CA LEU A 114 2.73 6.89 -0.92
C LEU A 114 4.23 6.87 -0.65
N PHE A 115 4.85 8.05 -0.54
CA PHE A 115 6.20 8.18 -0.07
C PHE A 115 6.20 8.88 1.28
N VAL A 116 6.92 8.30 2.25
CA VAL A 116 7.00 8.83 3.62
C VAL A 116 8.47 8.97 4.00
N THR A 117 8.84 10.10 4.57
CA THR A 117 10.18 10.32 5.15
C THR A 117 10.10 10.31 6.67
N PHE A 118 10.91 9.49 7.32
CA PHE A 118 10.91 9.32 8.77
C PHE A 118 11.93 10.23 9.46
N PRO A 119 11.55 10.89 10.57
CA PRO A 119 12.50 11.57 11.43
C PRO A 119 13.33 10.57 12.25
N LEU A 120 14.56 10.95 12.62
CA LEU A 120 15.50 10.09 13.34
C LEU A 120 14.93 9.52 14.65
N GLN A 121 14.11 10.31 15.37
CA GLN A 121 13.47 9.87 16.61
C GLN A 121 12.62 8.61 16.40
N VAL A 122 11.77 8.60 15.37
CA VAL A 122 10.88 7.47 15.08
C VAL A 122 11.69 6.26 14.63
N LEU A 123 12.80 6.47 13.91
CA LEU A 123 13.69 5.39 13.49
C LEU A 123 14.34 4.67 14.67
N ARG A 124 14.75 5.41 15.71
CA ARG A 124 15.26 4.82 16.95
C ARG A 124 14.23 3.91 17.59
N GLU A 125 12.99 4.38 17.69
CA GLU A 125 11.90 3.56 18.22
C GLU A 125 11.65 2.31 17.36
N ILE A 126 11.65 2.43 16.03
CA ILE A 126 11.51 1.28 15.11
C ILE A 126 12.63 0.25 15.30
N SER A 127 13.87 0.70 15.51
CA SER A 127 15.02 -0.20 15.65
C SER A 127 14.89 -1.15 16.85
N GLU A 128 14.22 -0.69 17.91
CA GLU A 128 13.98 -1.45 19.15
C GLU A 128 12.60 -2.11 19.19
N ALA A 129 11.69 -1.73 18.29
CA ALA A 129 10.28 -2.12 18.34
C ALA A 129 10.02 -3.63 18.28
N ASN A 130 9.04 -4.12 19.02
CA ASN A 130 8.54 -5.49 18.88
C ASN A 130 7.43 -5.59 17.84
N ARG A 131 6.64 -4.53 17.69
CA ARG A 131 5.54 -4.44 16.75
C ARG A 131 5.45 -3.03 16.16
N VAL A 132 5.27 -2.99 14.85
CA VAL A 132 5.00 -1.76 14.11
C VAL A 132 3.72 -1.95 13.31
N THR A 133 2.80 -1.02 13.45
CA THR A 133 1.58 -0.93 12.66
C THR A 133 1.58 0.37 11.90
N VAL A 134 1.26 0.34 10.61
CA VAL A 134 1.12 1.55 9.81
C VAL A 134 -0.34 1.78 9.49
N SER A 135 -0.71 3.04 9.34
CA SER A 135 -2.03 3.42 8.88
C SER A 135 -1.94 4.45 7.76
N PHE A 136 -2.64 4.20 6.66
CA PHE A 136 -2.78 5.12 5.53
C PHE A 136 -4.22 5.11 5.02
N LYS A 137 -4.58 6.07 4.18
CA LYS A 137 -5.98 6.30 3.82
C LYS A 137 -6.13 6.70 2.36
N TYR A 138 -7.29 6.34 1.79
CA TYR A 138 -7.76 6.78 0.49
C TYR A 138 -8.71 7.97 0.62
N THR A 139 -8.69 8.86 -0.36
CA THR A 139 -9.64 9.96 -0.48
C THR A 139 -11.07 9.41 -0.51
N ASN A 140 -11.99 10.09 0.17
CA ASN A 140 -13.39 9.68 0.32
C ASN A 140 -13.63 8.35 1.06
N SER A 141 -12.58 7.69 1.60
CA SER A 141 -12.76 6.62 2.57
C SER A 141 -13.09 7.21 3.94
N ASN A 142 -13.97 6.55 4.71
CA ASN A 142 -14.20 6.91 6.11
C ASN A 142 -13.20 6.23 7.06
N LEU A 143 -12.58 5.13 6.64
CA LEU A 143 -11.69 4.31 7.46
C LEU A 143 -10.27 4.33 6.90
N ALA A 144 -9.28 4.38 7.79
CA ALA A 144 -7.89 4.14 7.44
C ALA A 144 -7.64 2.63 7.29
N ILE A 145 -6.74 2.27 6.38
CA ILE A 145 -6.18 0.93 6.31
C ILE A 145 -5.09 0.88 7.37
N GLU A 146 -5.28 0.04 8.38
CA GLU A 146 -4.34 -0.15 9.48
C GLU A 146 -3.83 -1.59 9.44
N LEU A 147 -2.52 -1.76 9.25
CA LEU A 147 -1.90 -3.06 9.05
C LEU A 147 -0.58 -3.17 9.79
N PRO A 148 -0.33 -4.29 10.50
CA PRO A 148 0.95 -4.54 11.11
C PRO A 148 2.00 -4.91 10.05
N LEU A 149 3.27 -4.66 10.35
CA LEU A 149 4.37 -5.31 9.63
C LEU A 149 4.38 -6.81 9.95
N SER A 150 4.76 -7.62 8.97
CA SER A 150 5.12 -9.00 9.26
C SER A 150 6.42 -9.05 10.07
N ALA A 151 6.69 -10.16 10.76
CA ALA A 151 7.95 -10.33 11.48
C ALA A 151 9.18 -10.20 10.56
N VAL A 152 9.06 -10.68 9.31
CA VAL A 152 10.12 -10.58 8.29
C VAL A 152 10.35 -9.13 7.88
N ASP A 153 9.27 -8.38 7.63
CA ASP A 153 9.36 -6.97 7.26
C ASP A 153 9.94 -6.12 8.40
N LEU A 154 9.51 -6.35 9.64
CA LEU A 154 10.04 -5.66 10.80
C LEU A 154 11.56 -5.90 10.93
N GLN A 155 11.99 -7.15 10.81
CA GLN A 155 13.43 -7.47 10.85
C GLN A 155 14.17 -6.83 9.68
N TYR A 156 13.60 -6.82 8.48
CA TYR A 156 14.18 -6.13 7.33
C TYR A 156 14.34 -4.63 7.60
N TRP A 157 13.32 -3.97 8.16
CA TRP A 157 13.36 -2.54 8.50
C TRP A 157 14.47 -2.27 9.52
N LYS A 158 14.59 -3.08 10.58
CA LYS A 158 15.67 -2.95 11.57
C LYS A 158 17.06 -3.09 10.94
N ASN A 159 17.22 -4.01 9.99
CA ASN A 159 18.49 -4.20 9.29
C ASN A 159 18.87 -2.98 8.41
N GLN A 160 17.91 -2.16 8.00
CA GLN A 160 18.18 -0.90 7.29
C GLN A 160 18.64 0.23 8.22
N LEU A 161 18.61 0.01 9.55
CA LEU A 161 18.94 0.99 10.58
C LEU A 161 20.13 0.52 11.45
N PRO A 162 21.30 0.21 10.85
CA PRO A 162 22.39 -0.44 11.57
C PRO A 162 23.04 0.45 12.65
N PHE A 163 23.05 1.78 12.47
CA PHE A 163 23.65 2.74 13.39
C PHE A 163 22.83 4.05 13.41
N LEU A 164 22.15 4.34 14.53
CA LEU A 164 21.25 5.51 14.73
C LEU A 164 21.71 6.45 15.86
#